data_AF-A0A4Q7MMH6-F1
#
_entry.id   AF-A0A4Q7MMH6-F1
#
_cell.length_a   1.000
_cell.length_b   1.000
_cell.length_c   1.000
_cell.angle_alpha   90.00
_cell.angle_beta   90.00
_cell.angle_gamma   90.00
#
_symmetry.space_group_name_H-M   'P 1'
#
loop_
_entity.id
_entity.type
_entity.pdbx_description
1 polymer ?
#
loop_
_entity_poly.entity_id
_entity_poly.type
_entity_poly.pdbx_seq_one_letter_code
_entity_poly.pdbx_strand_id
1 'polypeptide(L)' 'MGMTEDTAAGRVEIERWWPHLSIEAKHRLLAELDADLDAETVAEIESITGGAAPDRLTPAEQRFVITQIEAVD' A
#
# COMPACT_ATOMS: atom_id res chain seq x y z
N MET A 1 17.46 16.61 13.65
CA MET A 1 17.29 15.44 14.55
C MET A 1 15.81 15.12 14.51
N GLY A 2 15.34 14.30 13.58
CA GLY A 2 15.61 12.86 13.52
C GLY A 2 14.47 12.17 14.26
N MET A 3 13.24 12.35 13.77
CA MET A 3 12.02 11.89 14.42
C MET A 3 11.55 10.66 13.66
N THR A 4 11.66 9.52 14.34
CA THR A 4 11.10 8.19 14.04
C THR A 4 11.68 7.45 12.83
N GLU A 5 12.82 6.80 13.06
CA GLU A 5 13.06 5.44 12.57
C GLU A 5 11.94 4.54 13.12
N ASP A 6 10.83 4.44 12.40
CA ASP A 6 9.90 3.33 12.61
C ASP A 6 10.60 2.06 12.12
N THR A 7 10.80 1.13 13.04
CA THR A 7 11.47 -0.15 12.75
C THR A 7 10.49 -1.07 12.01
N ALA A 8 10.19 -0.72 10.77
CA ALA A 8 9.64 -1.60 9.74
C ALA A 8 10.73 -1.82 8.68
N ALA A 9 11.84 -2.46 9.08
CA ALA A 9 13.11 -2.53 8.34
C ALA A 9 13.08 -3.31 7.00
N GLY A 10 11.92 -3.46 6.34
CA GLY A 10 11.82 -4.10 5.02
C GLY A 10 10.50 -3.92 4.28
N ARG A 11 9.54 -3.11 4.77
CA ARG A 11 8.27 -2.85 4.06
C ARG A 11 8.32 -1.50 3.36
N VAL A 12 7.86 -1.49 2.12
CA VAL A 12 7.83 -0.29 1.28
C VAL A 12 6.61 0.58 1.60
N GLU A 13 6.83 1.88 1.78
CA GLU A 13 5.79 2.84 2.17
C GLU A 13 4.68 2.91 1.13
N ILE A 14 3.41 2.83 1.57
CA ILE A 14 2.23 2.88 0.69
C ILE A 14 2.22 4.09 -0.25
N GLU A 15 2.73 5.23 0.20
CA GLU A 15 2.83 6.46 -0.57
C GLU A 15 3.68 6.32 -1.84
N ARG A 16 4.62 5.36 -1.85
CA ARG A 16 5.53 5.14 -2.99
C ARG A 16 4.91 4.29 -4.09
N TRP A 17 3.96 3.42 -3.78
CA TRP A 17 3.40 2.49 -4.75
C TRP A 17 1.93 2.71 -5.03
N TRP A 18 1.14 3.19 -4.06
CA TRP A 18 -0.28 3.48 -4.22
C TRP A 18 -0.61 4.33 -5.45
N PRO A 19 0.02 5.50 -5.70
CA PRO A 19 -0.31 6.31 -6.88
C PRO A 19 0.01 5.59 -8.20
N HIS A 20 1.05 4.74 -8.21
CA HIS A 20 1.54 4.02 -9.38
C HIS A 20 0.87 2.66 -9.60
N LEU A 21 0.15 2.15 -8.59
CA LEU A 21 -0.56 0.88 -8.66
C LEU A 21 -1.66 0.93 -9.73
N SER A 22 -1.88 -0.20 -10.42
CA SER A 22 -2.91 -0.32 -11.43
C SER A 22 -4.30 -0.05 -10.85
N ILE A 23 -5.22 0.46 -11.68
CA ILE A 23 -6.61 0.71 -11.27
C ILE A 23 -7.28 -0.60 -10.83
N GLU A 24 -6.97 -1.71 -11.49
CA GLU A 24 -7.51 -3.04 -11.14
C GLU A 24 -7.02 -3.49 -9.76
N ALA A 25 -5.73 -3.37 -9.46
CA ALA A 25 -5.19 -3.69 -8.15
C ALA A 25 -5.75 -2.77 -7.05
N LYS A 26 -5.94 -1.48 -7.34
CA LYS A 26 -6.64 -0.56 -6.42
C LYS A 26 -8.06 -1.00 -6.13
N HIS A 27 -8.84 -1.36 -7.14
CA HIS A 27 -10.20 -1.85 -6.95
C HIS A 27 -10.26 -3.14 -6.12
N ARG A 28 -9.33 -4.08 -6.32
CA ARG A 28 -9.22 -5.30 -5.49
C ARG A 28 -8.92 -4.96 -4.04
N LEU A 29 -7.93 -4.09 -3.81
CA LEU A 29 -7.58 -3.58 -2.48
C LEU A 29 -8.77 -2.89 -1.80
N LEU A 30 -9.55 -2.13 -2.56
CA LEU A 30 -10.71 -1.42 -2.04
C LEU A 30 -11.93 -2.30 -1.81
N ALA A 31 -12.02 -3.43 -2.50
CA ALA A 31 -13.06 -4.41 -2.23
C ALA A 31 -12.89 -5.00 -0.83
N GLU A 32 -11.65 -5.21 -0.37
CA GLU A 32 -11.38 -5.75 0.97
C GLU A 32 -10.05 -5.25 1.57
N LEU A 33 -10.08 -4.05 2.15
CA LEU A 33 -8.89 -3.39 2.73
C LEU A 33 -8.28 -4.12 3.94
N ASP A 34 -9.06 -4.97 4.59
CA ASP A 34 -8.62 -5.74 5.77
C ASP A 34 -8.15 -7.16 5.44
N ALA A 35 -8.27 -7.58 4.17
CA ALA A 35 -7.78 -8.86 3.70
C ALA A 35 -6.28 -8.82 3.38
N ASP A 36 -5.72 -10.01 3.18
CA ASP A 36 -4.38 -10.18 2.65
C ASP A 36 -4.34 -9.72 1.19
N LEU A 37 -3.21 -9.15 0.79
CA LEU A 37 -2.95 -8.69 -0.57
C LEU A 37 -2.80 -9.89 -1.51
N ASP A 38 -3.53 -9.84 -2.62
CA ASP A 38 -3.37 -10.83 -3.68
C ASP A 38 -1.93 -10.84 -4.21
N ALA A 39 -1.44 -12.03 -4.57
CA ALA A 39 -0.09 -12.21 -5.10
C ALA A 39 0.22 -11.32 -6.32
N GLU A 40 -0.80 -10.99 -7.14
CA GLU A 40 -0.66 -10.07 -8.26
C GLU A 40 -0.38 -8.63 -7.80
N THR A 41 -1.12 -8.16 -6.79
CA THR A 41 -0.91 -6.84 -6.18
C THR A 41 0.45 -6.77 -5.48
N VAL A 42 0.84 -7.83 -4.77
CA VAL A 42 2.18 -7.96 -4.16
C VAL A 42 3.25 -7.82 -5.25
N ALA A 43 3.17 -8.59 -6.34
CA ALA A 43 4.14 -8.53 -7.43
C ALA A 43 4.21 -7.16 -8.11
N GLU A 44 3.08 -6.46 -8.28
CA GLU A 44 3.08 -5.07 -8.77
C GLU A 44 3.82 -4.14 -7.82
N ILE A 45 3.54 -4.22 -6.51
CA ILE A 45 4.18 -3.39 -5.49
C ILE A 45 5.69 -3.64 -5.47
N GLU A 46 6.12 -4.91 -5.52
CA GLU A 46 7.53 -5.28 -5.60
C GLU A 46 8.19 -4.73 -6.87
N SER A 47 7.49 -4.79 -8.00
CA SER A 47 7.99 -4.25 -9.27
C SER A 47 8.10 -2.72 -9.26
N ILE A 48 7.19 -2.00 -8.57
CA ILE A 48 7.20 -0.53 -8.48
C ILE A 48 8.30 -0.06 -7.55
N THR A 49 8.44 -0.72 -6.41
CA THR A 49 9.31 -0.26 -5.31
C THR A 49 10.70 -0.89 -5.33
N GLY A 50 10.86 -2.02 -6.01
CA GLY A 50 12.08 -2.83 -6.01
C GLY A 50 12.36 -3.50 -4.66
N GLY A 51 11.39 -3.52 -3.73
CA GLY A 51 11.51 -4.09 -2.39
C GLY A 51 10.36 -5.05 -2.09
N ALA A 52 10.44 -5.73 -0.94
CA ALA A 52 9.40 -6.68 -0.53
C ALA A 52 8.08 -5.93 -0.23
N ALA A 53 7.02 -6.37 -0.90
CA ALA A 53 5.70 -5.83 -0.68
C ALA A 53 5.11 -6.35 0.64
N PRO A 54 4.23 -5.57 1.29
CA PRO A 54 3.50 -6.07 2.45
C PRO A 54 2.54 -7.18 2.03
N ASP A 55 2.27 -8.13 2.93
CA ASP A 55 1.22 -9.14 2.74
C ASP A 55 -0.18 -8.59 3.08
N ARG A 56 -0.26 -7.53 3.88
CA ARG A 56 -1.51 -6.90 4.32
C ARG A 56 -1.30 -5.45 4.71
N LEU A 57 -2.32 -4.62 4.45
CA LEU A 57 -2.34 -3.22 4.88
C LEU A 57 -2.58 -3.07 6.38
N THR A 58 -1.78 -2.23 6.99
CA THR A 58 -1.97 -1.77 8.36
C THR A 58 -3.13 -0.76 8.45
N PRO A 59 -3.73 -0.58 9.64
CA PRO A 59 -4.79 0.41 9.84
C PRO A 59 -4.38 1.88 9.55
N ALA A 60 -3.08 2.17 9.50
CA ALA A 60 -2.58 3.48 9.08
C ALA A 60 -2.63 3.62 7.55
N GLU A 61 -2.18 2.61 6.82
CA GLU A 61 -2.22 2.56 5.35
C GLU A 61 -3.65 2.52 4.81
N GLN A 62 -4.54 1.76 5.45
CA GLN A 62 -5.97 1.74 5.10
C GLN A 62 -6.58 3.15 5.21
N ARG A 63 -6.27 3.88 6.28
CA ARG A 63 -6.72 5.28 6.43
C ARG A 63 -6.15 6.20 5.36
N PHE A 64 -4.88 6.03 5.01
CA PHE A 64 -4.26 6.79 3.92
C PHE A 64 -5.02 6.56 2.60
N VAL A 65 -5.29 5.29 2.25
CA VAL A 65 -6.06 4.92 1.06
C VAL A 65 -7.44 5.56 1.05
N ILE A 66 -8.18 5.46 2.16
CA ILE A 66 -9.51 6.07 2.30
C ILE A 66 -9.44 7.58 2.07
N THR A 67 -8.50 8.28 2.72
CA THR A 67 -8.32 9.72 2.56
C THR A 67 -7.97 10.12 1.12
N GLN A 68 -7.15 9.32 0.42
CA GLN A 68 -6.81 9.60 -0.97
C GLN A 68 -8.00 9.42 -1.93
N ILE A 69 -8.97 8.56 -1.61
CA ILE A 69 -10.16 8.33 -2.44
C ILE A 69 -11.24 9.37 -2.16
N GLU A 70 -11.45 9.74 -0.90
CA GLU A 70 -12.34 10.85 -0.54
C GLU A 70 -11.92 12.19 -1.16
N ALA A 71 -10.63 12.37 -1.45
CA ALA A 71 -10.14 13.56 -2.14
C ALA A 71 -10.40 13.56 -3.67
N VAL A 72 -10.81 12.42 -4.24
CA VAL A 72 -11.02 12.23 -5.68
C VAL A 72 -12.51 12.22 -6.05
N ASP A 73 -13.42 12.03 -5.09
CA ASP A 73 -14.88 12.13 -5.24
C ASP A 73 -15.38 13.57 -5.01
#